data_AF-W5M0K4-F1
#
_entry.id   AF-W5M0K4-F1
#
_cell.length_a   1.000
_cell.length_b   1.000
_cell.length_c   1.000
_cell.angle_alpha   90.00
_cell.angle_beta   90.00
_cell.angle_gamma   90.00
#
_symmetry.space_group_name_H-M   'P 1'
#
loop_
_entity.id
_entity.type
_entity.pdbx_description
1 polymer ?
#
loop_
_entity_poly.entity_id
_entity_poly.type
_entity_poly.pdbx_seq_one_letter_code
_entity_poly.pdbx_strand_id
1 'polypeptide(L)'
;MSKSKPQNHILERCAPVLRHVSHAEFKELLLPALQKSLLRSPENAMETISSLLSSVTLDLSQYAMDIGKGLASQLKANNPALMGQAVVALRNLAQQCSDPSAVQDLLTQLFSILGGSEGKLTVVAQKISVLSGIGSLSHHAASGGSSQALSTRVVELFIPFLQQEVHEGTLVHAVGVLSQWAGRLSVEVPAALLAWLKKAFTLKTSTSPVRHAYLQGMLGAFKGDTLPQAVELLPLLTQTVEKAAAQPTQQALLCEAVAAAVLLSRLCLLDTLTGEDTPLLLRPAPLF
;
A
#
# COMPACT_ATOMS: atom_id res chain seq x y z
N MET A 1 18.31 -17.57 24.49
CA MET A 1 17.49 -17.52 23.26
C MET A 1 16.84 -18.87 23.11
N SER A 2 15.51 -18.93 23.02
CA SER A 2 14.79 -20.19 22.82
C SER A 2 15.23 -20.84 21.50
N LYS A 3 15.40 -22.16 21.50
CA LYS A 3 15.69 -22.94 20.28
C LYS A 3 14.41 -23.28 19.50
N SER A 4 13.24 -23.00 20.07
CA SER A 4 11.93 -23.29 19.50
C SER A 4 11.03 -22.06 19.49
N LYS A 5 10.19 -22.00 18.47
CA LYS A 5 9.10 -21.03 18.32
C LYS A 5 8.07 -21.25 19.45
N PRO A 6 7.71 -20.22 20.24
CA PRO A 6 6.67 -20.36 21.25
C PRO A 6 5.30 -20.62 20.61
N GLN A 7 4.42 -21.32 21.31
CA GLN A 7 3.07 -21.60 20.82
C GLN A 7 2.19 -20.35 20.88
N ASN A 8 1.35 -20.13 19.86
CA ASN A 8 0.53 -18.91 19.72
C ASN A 8 -0.34 -18.61 20.95
N HIS A 9 -0.97 -19.64 21.55
CA HIS A 9 -1.81 -19.45 22.72
C HIS A 9 -1.03 -18.90 23.93
N ILE A 10 0.28 -19.12 24.01
CA ILE A 10 1.12 -18.53 25.07
C ILE A 10 1.29 -17.04 24.80
N LEU A 11 1.56 -16.65 23.55
CA LEU A 11 1.71 -15.25 23.16
C LEU A 11 0.43 -14.45 23.42
N GLU A 12 -0.73 -15.02 23.08
CA GLU A 12 -2.04 -14.42 23.33
C GLU A 12 -2.30 -14.16 24.82
N ARG A 13 -1.87 -15.08 25.69
CA ARG A 13 -2.02 -14.95 27.15
C ARG A 13 -1.10 -13.89 27.75
N CYS A 14 -0.02 -13.50 27.05
CA CYS A 14 0.86 -12.42 27.47
C CYS A 14 0.32 -11.02 27.14
N ALA A 15 -0.63 -10.90 26.20
CA ALA A 15 -1.12 -9.61 25.73
C ALA A 15 -1.64 -8.68 26.85
N PRO A 16 -2.40 -9.14 27.87
CA PRO A 16 -2.84 -8.27 28.96
C PRO A 16 -1.68 -7.63 29.73
N VAL A 17 -0.59 -8.37 29.96
CA VAL A 17 0.60 -7.85 30.64
C VAL A 17 1.30 -6.81 29.79
N LEU A 18 1.41 -7.06 28.48
CA LEU A 18 2.07 -6.16 27.53
C LEU A 18 1.39 -4.79 27.39
N ARG A 19 0.08 -4.71 27.69
CA ARG A 19 -0.68 -3.44 27.72
C ARG A 19 -0.32 -2.53 28.89
N HIS A 20 0.39 -3.04 29.91
CA HIS A 20 0.81 -2.28 31.09
C HIS A 20 2.28 -1.89 31.06
N VAL A 21 3.01 -2.27 30.00
CA VAL A 21 4.43 -1.93 29.83
C VAL A 21 4.58 -0.42 29.66
N SER A 22 5.47 0.19 30.45
CA SER A 22 5.86 1.59 30.33
C SER A 22 6.91 1.83 29.25
N HIS A 23 7.09 3.09 28.83
CA HIS A 23 8.17 3.46 27.92
C HIS A 23 9.57 3.12 28.46
N ALA A 24 9.78 3.24 29.77
CA ALA A 24 11.06 2.92 30.41
C ALA A 24 11.36 1.41 30.30
N GLU A 25 10.41 0.57 30.70
CA GLU A 25 10.54 -0.89 30.58
C GLU A 25 10.70 -1.33 29.12
N PHE A 26 9.96 -0.70 28.19
CA PHE A 26 10.12 -0.99 26.77
C PHE A 26 11.54 -0.67 26.30
N LYS A 27 12.06 0.51 26.63
CA LYS A 27 13.38 0.97 26.20
C LYS A 27 14.53 0.17 26.80
N GLU A 28 14.44 -0.15 28.09
CA GLU A 28 15.54 -0.77 28.84
C GLU A 28 15.55 -2.30 28.71
N LEU A 29 14.38 -2.93 28.55
CA LEU A 29 14.25 -4.39 28.56
C LEU A 29 13.83 -4.95 27.20
N LEU A 30 12.72 -4.46 26.64
CA LEU A 30 12.10 -5.09 25.47
C LEU A 30 12.81 -4.76 24.16
N LEU A 31 13.16 -3.49 23.93
CA LEU A 31 13.80 -3.05 22.70
C LEU A 31 15.17 -3.74 22.49
N PRO A 32 16.09 -3.80 23.48
CA PRO A 32 17.35 -4.51 23.31
C PRO A 32 17.15 -6.02 23.08
N ALA A 33 16.17 -6.63 23.76
CA ALA A 33 15.86 -8.05 23.58
C ALA A 33 15.30 -8.35 22.18
N LEU A 34 14.42 -7.49 21.67
CA LEU A 34 13.87 -7.55 20.32
C LEU A 34 14.98 -7.44 19.27
N GLN A 35 15.82 -6.40 19.37
CA GLN A 35 16.92 -6.18 18.41
C GLN A 35 17.89 -7.35 18.39
N LYS A 36 18.29 -7.83 19.57
CA LYS A 36 19.16 -9.01 19.70
C LYS A 36 18.53 -10.26 19.10
N SER A 37 17.20 -10.39 19.19
CA SER A 37 16.49 -11.55 18.65
C SER A 37 16.39 -11.53 17.13
N LEU A 38 16.13 -10.37 16.53
CA LEU A 38 16.15 -10.18 15.07
C LEU A 38 17.52 -10.50 14.47
N LEU A 39 18.61 -10.18 15.18
CA LEU A 39 19.96 -10.44 14.70
C LEU A 39 20.40 -11.90 14.84
N ARG A 40 19.91 -12.62 15.87
CA ARG A 40 20.45 -13.95 16.21
C ARG A 40 19.56 -15.12 15.81
N SER A 41 18.24 -14.93 15.77
CA SER A 41 17.29 -15.99 15.42
C SER A 41 15.95 -15.40 14.96
N PRO A 42 15.94 -14.66 13.84
CA PRO A 42 14.74 -14.01 13.33
C PRO A 42 13.62 -15.04 13.04
N GLU A 43 13.95 -16.24 12.56
CA GLU A 43 12.98 -17.30 12.24
C GLU A 43 12.15 -17.75 13.45
N ASN A 44 12.78 -17.81 14.64
CA ASN A 44 12.11 -18.23 15.86
C ASN A 44 11.46 -17.06 16.60
N ALA A 45 11.96 -15.84 16.39
CA ALA A 45 11.55 -14.66 17.15
C ALA A 45 10.45 -13.84 16.46
N MET A 46 10.35 -13.87 15.12
CA MET A 46 9.53 -12.91 14.37
C MET A 46 8.05 -12.92 14.79
N GLU A 47 7.45 -14.09 15.04
CA GLU A 47 6.06 -14.17 15.48
C GLU A 47 5.85 -13.58 16.89
N THR A 48 6.79 -13.83 17.81
CA THR A 48 6.77 -13.22 19.14
C THR A 48 6.91 -11.71 19.08
N ILE A 49 7.81 -11.21 18.22
CA ILE A 49 8.00 -9.78 17.99
C ILE A 49 6.73 -9.16 17.40
N SER A 50 6.15 -9.80 16.39
CA SER A 50 4.91 -9.35 15.77
C SER A 50 3.76 -9.28 16.78
N SER A 51 3.60 -10.31 17.63
CA SER A 51 2.59 -10.34 18.70
C SER A 51 2.84 -9.29 19.78
N LEU A 52 4.10 -9.05 20.15
CA LEU A 52 4.46 -7.97 21.06
C LEU A 52 4.01 -6.61 20.51
N LEU A 53 4.37 -6.31 19.25
CA LEU A 53 4.03 -5.04 18.59
C LEU A 53 2.51 -4.84 18.47
N SER A 54 1.72 -5.89 18.25
CA SER A 54 0.26 -5.78 18.21
C SER A 54 -0.39 -5.62 19.60
N SER A 55 0.31 -5.98 20.67
CA SER A 55 -0.28 -6.08 22.02
C SER A 55 0.03 -4.90 22.92
N VAL A 56 1.14 -4.19 22.67
CA VAL A 56 1.47 -2.97 23.42
C VAL A 56 0.47 -1.86 23.12
N THR A 57 0.36 -0.91 24.05
CA THR A 57 -0.50 0.28 23.97
C THR A 57 0.33 1.56 23.96
N LEU A 58 1.63 1.44 23.70
CA LEU A 58 2.60 2.52 23.66
C LEU A 58 2.66 3.11 22.25
N ASP A 59 2.86 4.43 22.16
CA ASP A 59 3.27 5.04 20.91
C ASP A 59 4.74 4.72 20.61
N LEU A 60 4.96 3.82 19.65
CA LEU A 60 6.29 3.34 19.30
C LEU A 60 7.04 4.26 18.32
N SER A 61 6.50 5.44 17.97
CA SER A 61 7.12 6.35 16.99
C SER A 61 8.61 6.64 17.27
N GLN A 62 8.99 6.90 18.53
CA GLN A 62 10.40 7.15 18.89
C GLN A 62 11.33 5.93 18.75
N TYR A 63 10.77 4.72 18.65
CA TYR A 63 11.53 3.47 18.48
C TYR A 63 11.36 2.89 17.06
N ALA A 64 10.51 3.51 16.24
CA ALA A 64 10.05 2.94 14.98
C ALA A 64 11.21 2.64 14.03
N MET A 65 12.16 3.56 13.88
CA MET A 65 13.32 3.39 13.00
C MET A 65 14.24 2.24 13.46
N ASP A 66 14.50 2.15 14.77
CA ASP A 66 15.39 1.14 15.34
C ASP A 66 14.82 -0.27 15.19
N ILE A 67 13.51 -0.43 15.41
CA ILE A 67 12.78 -1.69 15.22
C ILE A 67 12.65 -1.99 13.72
N GLY A 68 12.21 -0.99 12.94
CA GLY A 68 11.89 -1.12 11.53
C GLY A 68 13.09 -1.46 10.66
N LYS A 69 14.30 -0.97 10.98
CA LYS A 69 15.55 -1.41 10.30
C LYS A 69 15.77 -2.92 10.45
N GLY A 70 15.58 -3.44 11.67
CA GLY A 70 15.71 -4.86 11.93
C GLY A 70 14.65 -5.71 11.23
N LEU A 71 13.42 -5.19 11.07
CA LEU A 71 12.36 -5.86 10.30
C LEU A 71 12.60 -5.77 8.79
N ALA A 72 13.05 -4.61 8.30
CA ALA A 72 13.34 -4.37 6.88
C ALA A 72 14.44 -5.31 6.36
N SER A 73 15.44 -5.64 7.18
CA SER A 73 16.46 -6.61 6.79
C SER A 73 15.88 -8.01 6.55
N GLN A 74 14.79 -8.38 7.25
CA GLN A 74 14.14 -9.69 7.09
C GLN A 74 13.19 -9.75 5.88
N LEU A 75 12.77 -8.62 5.32
CA LEU A 75 12.01 -8.57 4.07
C LEU A 75 12.80 -9.10 2.87
N LYS A 76 14.13 -9.18 2.99
CA LYS A 76 15.04 -9.66 1.96
C LYS A 76 15.64 -11.03 2.30
N ALA A 77 15.07 -11.75 3.27
CA ALA A 77 15.52 -13.09 3.62
C ALA A 77 15.32 -14.08 2.45
N ASN A 78 16.01 -15.21 2.49
CA ASN A 78 15.81 -16.32 1.56
C ASN A 78 14.72 -17.30 2.02
N ASN A 79 13.88 -16.87 2.96
CA ASN A 79 12.81 -17.66 3.55
C ASN A 79 11.46 -16.92 3.37
N PRO A 80 10.57 -17.40 2.49
CA PRO A 80 9.27 -16.76 2.24
C PRO A 80 8.38 -16.62 3.48
N ALA A 81 8.42 -17.58 4.40
CA ALA A 81 7.64 -17.50 5.63
C ALA A 81 8.15 -16.38 6.54
N LEU A 82 9.47 -16.26 6.69
CA LEU A 82 10.08 -15.17 7.46
C LEU A 82 9.81 -13.80 6.83
N MET A 83 9.91 -13.69 5.51
CA MET A 83 9.54 -12.47 4.77
C MET A 83 8.08 -12.08 5.06
N GLY A 84 7.15 -13.02 4.94
CA GLY A 84 5.72 -12.78 5.23
C GLY A 84 5.48 -12.35 6.69
N GLN A 85 6.16 -12.97 7.65
CA GLN A 85 6.06 -12.58 9.06
C GLN A 85 6.63 -11.18 9.33
N ALA A 86 7.73 -10.80 8.65
CA ALA A 86 8.31 -9.46 8.76
C ALA A 86 7.36 -8.38 8.20
N VAL A 87 6.64 -8.67 7.12
CA VAL A 87 5.59 -7.80 6.58
C VAL A 87 4.49 -7.56 7.64
N VAL A 88 4.01 -8.61 8.30
CA VAL A 88 3.01 -8.48 9.38
C VAL A 88 3.56 -7.70 10.57
N ALA A 89 4.80 -7.96 10.99
CA ALA A 89 5.44 -7.22 12.09
C ALA A 89 5.56 -5.72 11.79
N LEU A 90 5.87 -5.33 10.54
CA LEU A 90 5.90 -3.94 10.11
C LEU A 90 4.51 -3.28 10.15
N ARG A 91 3.46 -4.01 9.77
CA ARG A 91 2.07 -3.52 9.93
C ARG A 91 1.77 -3.22 11.39
N ASN A 92 2.08 -4.18 12.27
CA ASN A 92 1.83 -4.02 13.71
C ASN A 92 2.63 -2.87 14.29
N LEU A 93 3.89 -2.66 13.86
CA LEU A 93 4.67 -1.49 14.24
C LEU A 93 4.01 -0.19 13.76
N ALA A 94 3.57 -0.12 12.50
CA ALA A 94 2.93 1.08 11.95
C ALA A 94 1.67 1.46 12.72
N GLN A 95 0.85 0.48 13.11
CA GLN A 95 -0.36 0.69 13.91
C GLN A 95 -0.08 1.31 15.28
N GLN A 96 1.14 1.14 15.81
CA GLN A 96 1.57 1.74 17.07
C GLN A 96 2.30 3.08 16.90
N CYS A 97 2.42 3.62 15.68
CA CYS A 97 3.09 4.89 15.44
C CYS A 97 2.05 5.99 15.21
N SER A 98 1.97 6.96 16.12
CA SER A 98 1.07 8.10 15.98
C SER A 98 1.70 9.27 15.22
N ASP A 99 3.03 9.43 15.32
CA ASP A 99 3.81 10.43 14.60
C ASP A 99 4.00 10.05 13.11
N PRO A 100 3.47 10.84 12.15
CA PRO A 100 3.65 10.59 10.72
C PRO A 100 5.12 10.62 10.27
N SER A 101 5.98 11.40 10.94
CA SER A 101 7.40 11.53 10.56
C SER A 101 8.16 10.21 10.76
N ALA A 102 7.89 9.51 11.87
CA ALA A 102 8.47 8.20 12.14
C ALA A 102 8.10 7.15 11.06
N VAL A 103 6.85 7.18 10.58
CA VAL A 103 6.39 6.31 9.49
C VAL A 103 7.01 6.73 8.17
N GLN A 104 7.13 8.03 7.91
CA GLN A 104 7.78 8.58 6.72
C GLN A 104 9.25 8.17 6.64
N ASP A 105 9.97 8.17 7.76
CA ASP A 105 11.37 7.76 7.78
C ASP A 105 11.51 6.27 7.45
N LEU A 106 10.62 5.42 7.99
CA LEU A 106 10.57 4.00 7.64
C LEU A 106 10.26 3.77 6.16
N LEU A 107 9.30 4.52 5.62
CA LEU A 107 8.99 4.49 4.18
C LEU A 107 10.21 4.88 3.35
N THR A 108 10.88 5.96 3.72
CA THR A 108 12.09 6.45 3.05
C THR A 108 13.17 5.37 3.04
N GLN A 109 13.36 4.65 4.17
CA GLN A 109 14.29 3.54 4.24
C GLN A 109 13.88 2.36 3.33
N LEU A 110 12.61 1.98 3.30
CA LEU A 110 12.14 0.89 2.43
C LEU A 110 12.24 1.25 0.93
N PHE A 111 11.93 2.48 0.54
CA PHE A 111 12.13 2.96 -0.82
C PHE A 111 13.61 3.05 -1.19
N SER A 112 14.48 3.44 -0.25
CA SER A 112 15.93 3.42 -0.42
C SER A 112 16.43 1.98 -0.71
N ILE A 113 15.92 0.99 0.04
CA ILE A 113 16.21 -0.43 -0.19
C ILE A 113 15.70 -0.90 -1.56
N LEU A 114 14.48 -0.52 -1.97
CA LEU A 114 13.99 -0.80 -3.33
C LEU A 114 14.87 -0.17 -4.41
N GLY A 115 15.41 1.02 -4.14
CA GLY A 115 16.36 1.74 -4.98
C GLY A 115 17.79 1.15 -4.97
N GLY A 116 18.05 0.14 -4.14
CA GLY A 116 19.31 -0.60 -4.12
C GLY A 116 20.38 -0.07 -3.17
N SER A 117 20.03 0.75 -2.17
CA SER A 117 20.99 1.26 -1.17
C SER A 117 21.68 0.15 -0.36
N GLU A 118 21.05 -1.02 -0.24
CA GLU A 118 21.59 -2.22 0.40
C GLU A 118 21.84 -3.35 -0.62
N GLY A 119 22.17 -2.98 -1.87
CA GLY A 119 22.31 -3.88 -2.99
C GLY A 119 21.02 -4.05 -3.79
N LYS A 120 21.16 -4.20 -5.11
CA LYS A 120 20.01 -4.35 -6.01
C LYS A 120 19.26 -5.65 -5.70
N LEU A 121 17.95 -5.53 -5.48
CA LEU A 121 17.06 -6.68 -5.32
C LEU A 121 16.90 -7.40 -6.66
N THR A 122 17.65 -8.47 -6.87
CA THR A 122 17.56 -9.28 -8.10
C THR A 122 16.48 -10.35 -8.01
N VAL A 123 16.13 -10.78 -6.79
CA VAL A 123 15.09 -11.78 -6.54
C VAL A 123 13.72 -11.10 -6.50
N VAL A 124 12.84 -11.48 -7.41
CA VAL A 124 11.47 -10.92 -7.52
C VAL A 124 10.69 -11.05 -6.21
N ALA A 125 10.81 -12.18 -5.51
CA ALA A 125 10.13 -12.41 -4.23
C ALA A 125 10.57 -11.40 -3.15
N GLN A 126 11.86 -11.03 -3.10
CA GLN A 126 12.36 -10.02 -2.16
C GLN A 126 11.87 -8.62 -2.52
N LYS A 127 11.82 -8.26 -3.82
CA LYS A 127 11.20 -7.00 -4.27
C LYS A 127 9.73 -6.92 -3.82
N ILE A 128 8.95 -7.98 -4.08
CA ILE A 128 7.53 -8.07 -3.68
C ILE A 128 7.38 -7.98 -2.16
N SER A 129 8.26 -8.63 -1.41
CA SER A 129 8.29 -8.56 0.06
C SER A 129 8.55 -7.14 0.56
N VAL A 130 9.54 -6.43 0.01
CA VAL A 130 9.81 -5.03 0.37
C VAL A 130 8.64 -4.11 0.02
N LEU A 131 8.05 -4.27 -1.17
CA LEU A 131 6.82 -3.58 -1.56
C LEU A 131 5.67 -3.87 -0.58
N SER A 132 5.53 -5.11 -0.12
CA SER A 132 4.51 -5.49 0.86
C SER A 132 4.77 -4.86 2.24
N GLY A 133 6.03 -4.69 2.61
CA GLY A 133 6.43 -3.91 3.79
C GLY A 133 5.98 -2.45 3.66
N ILE A 134 6.18 -1.81 2.51
CA ILE A 134 5.68 -0.45 2.23
C ILE A 134 4.16 -0.39 2.33
N GLY A 135 3.45 -1.39 1.78
CA GLY A 135 1.99 -1.48 1.93
C GLY A 135 1.55 -1.64 3.39
N SER A 136 2.30 -2.40 4.18
CA SER A 136 2.01 -2.60 5.61
C SER A 136 2.07 -1.31 6.42
N LEU A 137 2.94 -0.38 6.05
CA LEU A 137 3.02 0.94 6.68
C LEU A 137 1.80 1.84 6.39
N SER A 138 0.94 1.49 5.41
CA SER A 138 -0.32 2.23 5.15
C SER A 138 -1.32 2.11 6.31
N HIS A 139 -1.13 1.14 7.21
CA HIS A 139 -1.95 0.94 8.40
C HIS A 139 -1.54 1.81 9.60
N HIS A 140 -0.77 2.87 9.38
CA HIS A 140 -0.37 3.80 10.43
C HIS A 140 -1.56 4.48 11.13
N ALA A 141 -1.36 4.91 12.39
CA ALA A 141 -2.42 5.50 13.21
C ALA A 141 -2.75 6.97 12.88
N ALA A 142 -1.85 7.70 12.20
CA ALA A 142 -2.12 9.09 11.83
C ALA A 142 -3.40 9.25 10.97
N SER A 143 -4.11 10.36 11.16
CA SER A 143 -5.41 10.66 10.52
C SER A 143 -5.45 12.10 9.98
N GLY A 144 -6.54 12.46 9.28
CA GLY A 144 -6.75 13.83 8.75
C GLY A 144 -5.64 14.30 7.81
N GLY A 145 -5.27 15.59 7.92
CA GLY A 145 -4.27 16.23 7.05
C GLY A 145 -2.89 15.55 7.10
N SER A 146 -2.50 14.99 8.25
CA SER A 146 -1.25 14.24 8.38
C SER A 146 -1.25 12.95 7.55
N SER A 147 -2.38 12.23 7.54
CA SER A 147 -2.57 11.05 6.68
C SER A 147 -2.55 11.43 5.20
N GLN A 148 -3.19 12.54 4.83
CA GLN A 148 -3.17 13.08 3.46
C GLN A 148 -1.72 13.39 3.03
N ALA A 149 -0.98 14.18 3.81
CA ALA A 149 0.38 14.58 3.48
C ALA A 149 1.33 13.37 3.32
N LEU A 150 1.24 12.41 4.25
CA LEU A 150 2.04 11.19 4.20
C LEU A 150 1.71 10.35 2.95
N SER A 151 0.42 10.18 2.66
CA SER A 151 -0.03 9.42 1.48
C SER A 151 0.41 10.09 0.18
N THR A 152 0.29 11.42 0.08
CA THR A 152 0.80 12.22 -1.05
C THR A 152 2.28 11.95 -1.29
N ARG A 153 3.09 11.99 -0.23
CA ARG A 153 4.52 11.73 -0.35
C ARG A 153 4.82 10.31 -0.84
N VAL A 154 4.11 9.31 -0.33
CA VAL A 154 4.32 7.91 -0.72
C VAL A 154 3.93 7.67 -2.18
N VAL A 155 2.77 8.19 -2.63
CA VAL A 155 2.36 7.99 -4.01
C VAL A 155 3.32 8.63 -5.01
N GLU A 156 3.93 9.77 -4.64
CA GLU A 156 4.98 10.40 -5.45
C GLU A 156 6.27 9.57 -5.49
N LEU A 157 6.70 9.01 -4.36
CA LEU A 157 7.87 8.12 -4.29
C LEU A 157 7.71 6.84 -5.12
N PHE A 158 6.47 6.38 -5.32
CA PHE A 158 6.18 5.25 -6.19
C PHE A 158 6.40 5.54 -7.68
N ILE A 159 6.19 6.77 -8.15
CA ILE A 159 6.20 7.10 -9.58
C ILE A 159 7.54 6.72 -10.26
N PRO A 160 8.72 7.10 -9.73
CA PRO A 160 9.99 6.70 -10.33
C PRO A 160 10.18 5.17 -10.40
N PHE A 161 9.74 4.44 -9.37
CA PHE A 161 9.82 2.98 -9.35
C PHE A 161 8.94 2.37 -10.43
N LEU A 162 7.68 2.80 -10.54
CA LEU A 162 6.72 2.30 -11.54
C LEU A 162 7.15 2.61 -12.99
N GLN A 163 7.90 3.68 -13.21
CA GLN A 163 8.45 4.03 -14.51
C GLN A 163 9.58 3.11 -14.96
N GLN A 164 10.31 2.50 -14.03
CA GLN A 164 11.50 1.69 -14.30
C GLN A 164 11.25 0.19 -14.21
N GLU A 165 10.23 -0.25 -13.45
CA GLU A 165 9.93 -1.66 -13.28
C GLU A 165 9.29 -2.25 -14.54
N VAL A 166 9.88 -3.35 -15.03
CA VAL A 166 9.47 -4.02 -16.28
C VAL A 166 8.87 -5.39 -16.04
N HIS A 167 9.04 -5.96 -14.84
CA HIS A 167 8.48 -7.26 -14.51
C HIS A 167 6.99 -7.13 -14.18
N GLU A 168 6.12 -7.72 -15.01
CA GLU A 168 4.66 -7.60 -14.93
C GLU A 168 4.11 -7.86 -13.52
N GLY A 169 4.45 -9.01 -12.92
CA GLY A 169 3.94 -9.38 -11.59
C GLY A 169 4.40 -8.43 -10.48
N THR A 170 5.61 -7.85 -10.62
CA THR A 170 6.11 -6.85 -9.65
C THR A 170 5.40 -5.52 -9.85
N LEU A 171 5.15 -5.13 -11.10
CA LEU A 171 4.42 -3.91 -11.42
C LEU A 171 2.97 -3.98 -10.92
N VAL A 172 2.26 -5.09 -11.18
CA VAL A 172 0.91 -5.33 -10.66
C VAL A 172 0.87 -5.25 -9.14
N HIS A 173 1.82 -5.89 -8.46
CA HIS A 173 1.92 -5.84 -6.99
C HIS A 173 2.21 -4.43 -6.49
N ALA A 174 3.13 -3.70 -7.12
CA ALA A 174 3.47 -2.34 -6.75
C ALA A 174 2.29 -1.37 -6.92
N VAL A 175 1.50 -1.53 -7.99
CA VAL A 175 0.26 -0.75 -8.19
C VAL A 175 -0.80 -1.12 -7.14
N GLY A 176 -0.88 -2.39 -6.72
CA GLY A 176 -1.71 -2.81 -5.60
C GLY A 176 -1.32 -2.12 -4.29
N VAL A 177 -0.03 -2.00 -4.02
CA VAL A 177 0.48 -1.26 -2.85
C VAL A 177 0.22 0.24 -2.98
N LEU A 178 0.46 0.82 -4.15
CA LEU A 178 0.11 2.22 -4.45
C LEU A 178 -1.38 2.47 -4.18
N SER A 179 -2.26 1.55 -4.56
CA SER A 179 -3.71 1.66 -4.33
C SER A 179 -4.07 1.74 -2.85
N GLN A 180 -3.37 0.99 -1.97
CA GLN A 180 -3.58 1.09 -0.53
C GLN A 180 -3.27 2.49 0.00
N TRP A 181 -2.18 3.10 -0.47
CA TRP A 181 -1.78 4.46 -0.11
C TRP A 181 -2.66 5.53 -0.75
N ALA A 182 -2.98 5.40 -2.05
CA ALA A 182 -3.88 6.31 -2.73
C ALA A 182 -5.29 6.27 -2.13
N GLY A 183 -5.73 5.11 -1.62
CA GLY A 183 -6.96 4.95 -0.87
C GLY A 183 -7.01 5.70 0.46
N ARG A 184 -5.88 6.24 0.95
CA ARG A 184 -5.82 7.10 2.13
C ARG A 184 -5.84 8.60 1.80
N LEU A 185 -5.84 8.96 0.53
CA LEU A 185 -6.09 10.32 0.08
C LEU A 185 -7.57 10.64 0.27
N SER A 186 -7.86 11.65 1.06
CA SER A 186 -9.23 12.07 1.38
C SER A 186 -9.51 13.52 0.99
N VAL A 187 -8.48 14.31 0.71
CA VAL A 187 -8.61 15.73 0.35
C VAL A 187 -8.43 15.92 -1.15
N GLU A 188 -7.31 15.40 -1.69
CA GLU A 188 -6.99 15.52 -3.10
C GLU A 188 -6.12 14.37 -3.61
N VAL A 189 -6.17 14.09 -4.91
CA VAL A 189 -5.19 13.25 -5.59
C VAL A 189 -4.07 14.13 -6.14
N PRO A 190 -2.79 13.86 -5.80
CA PRO A 190 -1.69 14.64 -6.34
C PRO A 190 -1.69 14.65 -7.87
N ALA A 191 -1.51 15.82 -8.48
CA ALA A 191 -1.51 15.98 -9.94
C ALA A 191 -0.49 15.06 -10.64
N ALA A 192 0.66 14.82 -10.00
CA ALA A 192 1.67 13.87 -10.48
C ALA A 192 1.13 12.43 -10.57
N LEU A 193 0.34 12.00 -9.59
CA LEU A 193 -0.30 10.69 -9.60
C LEU A 193 -1.38 10.61 -10.69
N LEU A 194 -2.25 11.63 -10.82
CA LEU A 194 -3.27 11.67 -11.88
C LEU A 194 -2.62 11.62 -13.28
N ALA A 195 -1.58 12.42 -13.51
CA ALA A 195 -0.81 12.42 -14.76
C ALA A 195 -0.16 11.05 -15.02
N TRP A 196 0.42 10.43 -13.99
CA TRP A 196 0.98 9.09 -14.10
C TRP A 196 -0.08 8.04 -14.45
N LEU A 197 -1.24 8.04 -13.79
CA LEU A 197 -2.33 7.09 -14.06
C LEU A 197 -2.81 7.18 -15.52
N LYS A 198 -2.98 8.39 -16.07
CA LYS A 198 -3.31 8.60 -17.49
C LYS A 198 -2.22 8.05 -18.42
N LYS A 199 -0.96 8.37 -18.14
CA LYS A 199 0.17 7.95 -18.95
C LYS A 199 0.35 6.42 -18.91
N ALA A 200 0.41 5.86 -17.71
CA ALA A 200 0.69 4.45 -17.49
C ALA A 200 -0.34 3.54 -18.15
N PHE A 201 -1.61 3.93 -18.14
CA PHE A 201 -2.68 3.16 -18.78
C PHE A 201 -2.54 3.05 -20.31
N THR A 202 -1.89 4.02 -20.95
CA THR A 202 -1.73 4.09 -22.42
C THR A 202 -0.37 3.60 -22.92
N LEU A 203 0.55 3.23 -22.01
CA LEU A 203 1.84 2.66 -22.40
C LEU A 203 1.66 1.34 -23.15
N LYS A 204 2.42 1.15 -24.23
CA LYS A 204 2.45 -0.11 -25.00
C LYS A 204 2.90 -1.31 -24.16
N THR A 205 3.68 -1.07 -23.12
CA THR A 205 4.17 -2.07 -22.18
C THR A 205 3.16 -2.44 -21.09
N SER A 206 2.08 -1.67 -20.93
CA SER A 206 1.03 -1.96 -19.96
C SER A 206 0.15 -3.07 -20.49
N THR A 207 0.39 -4.30 -20.01
CA THR A 207 -0.45 -5.47 -20.30
C THR A 207 -1.82 -5.35 -19.63
N SER A 208 -2.74 -6.26 -19.97
CA SER A 208 -4.10 -6.22 -19.39
C SER A 208 -4.11 -6.31 -17.85
N PRO A 209 -3.35 -7.21 -17.20
CA PRO A 209 -3.26 -7.24 -15.74
C PRO A 209 -2.77 -5.93 -15.14
N VAL A 210 -1.80 -5.28 -15.79
CA VAL A 210 -1.25 -3.98 -15.35
C VAL A 210 -2.29 -2.86 -15.48
N ARG A 211 -2.99 -2.80 -16.62
CA ARG A 211 -4.10 -1.83 -16.81
C ARG A 211 -5.22 -2.04 -15.81
N HIS A 212 -5.61 -3.30 -15.57
CA HIS A 212 -6.59 -3.63 -14.55
C HIS A 212 -6.14 -3.18 -13.15
N ALA A 213 -4.87 -3.42 -12.78
CA ALA A 213 -4.31 -2.94 -11.52
C ALA A 213 -4.38 -1.42 -11.40
N TYR A 214 -4.06 -0.67 -12.46
CA TYR A 214 -4.19 0.79 -12.47
C TYR A 214 -5.64 1.25 -12.29
N LEU A 215 -6.61 0.57 -12.92
CA LEU A 215 -8.03 0.87 -12.71
C LEU A 215 -8.46 0.61 -11.25
N GLN A 216 -7.99 -0.47 -10.63
CA GLN A 216 -8.20 -0.68 -9.18
C GLN A 216 -7.55 0.42 -8.33
N GLY A 217 -6.37 0.90 -8.73
CA GLY A 217 -5.73 2.07 -8.13
C GLY A 217 -6.57 3.34 -8.24
N MET A 218 -7.13 3.62 -9.42
CA MET A 218 -8.04 4.73 -9.66
C MET A 218 -9.30 4.62 -8.77
N LEU A 219 -9.89 3.43 -8.65
CA LEU A 219 -11.06 3.21 -7.78
C LEU A 219 -10.78 3.47 -6.30
N GLY A 220 -9.54 3.23 -5.85
CA GLY A 220 -9.09 3.56 -4.50
C GLY A 220 -8.85 5.06 -4.31
N ALA A 221 -8.22 5.70 -5.29
CA ALA A 221 -7.81 7.11 -5.25
C ALA A 221 -8.97 8.09 -5.41
N PHE A 222 -9.96 7.77 -6.26
CA PHE A 222 -11.06 8.66 -6.63
C PHE A 222 -12.37 8.22 -5.97
N LYS A 223 -12.67 8.84 -4.83
CA LYS A 223 -13.85 8.56 -3.98
C LYS A 223 -14.12 9.75 -3.05
N GLY A 224 -15.37 9.93 -2.63
CA GLY A 224 -15.73 11.06 -1.77
C GLY A 224 -15.27 12.38 -2.39
N ASP A 225 -14.56 13.19 -1.60
CA ASP A 225 -14.10 14.52 -2.00
C ASP A 225 -13.05 14.51 -3.13
N THR A 226 -12.36 13.38 -3.37
CA THR A 226 -11.40 13.28 -4.47
C THR A 226 -12.03 12.89 -5.81
N LEU A 227 -13.28 12.42 -5.80
CA LEU A 227 -13.97 11.92 -6.99
C LEU A 227 -14.08 12.94 -8.14
N PRO A 228 -14.34 14.25 -7.91
CA PRO A 228 -14.41 15.24 -8.99
C PRO A 228 -13.14 15.32 -9.85
N GLN A 229 -11.97 14.97 -9.30
CA GLN A 229 -10.71 14.98 -10.04
C GLN A 229 -10.63 13.87 -11.11
N ALA A 230 -11.48 12.83 -10.99
CA ALA A 230 -11.57 11.76 -11.99
C ALA A 230 -12.34 12.17 -13.26
N VAL A 231 -12.96 13.34 -13.31
CA VAL A 231 -13.61 13.85 -14.53
C VAL A 231 -12.62 13.89 -15.69
N GLU A 232 -11.35 14.20 -15.42
CA GLU A 232 -10.31 14.20 -16.46
C GLU A 232 -9.97 12.80 -17.01
N LEU A 233 -10.46 11.73 -16.39
CA LEU A 233 -10.30 10.34 -16.83
C LEU A 233 -11.49 9.86 -17.68
N LEU A 234 -12.58 10.64 -17.80
CA LEU A 234 -13.79 10.23 -18.53
C LEU A 234 -13.50 9.65 -19.92
N PRO A 235 -12.71 10.32 -20.81
CA PRO A 235 -12.47 9.78 -22.16
C PRO A 235 -11.79 8.41 -22.13
N LEU A 236 -10.83 8.22 -21.21
CA LEU A 236 -10.09 6.97 -21.04
C LEU A 236 -11.00 5.86 -20.53
N LEU A 237 -11.85 6.16 -19.55
CA LEU A 237 -12.76 5.19 -18.96
C LEU A 237 -13.85 4.77 -19.96
N THR A 238 -14.46 5.72 -20.66
CA THR A 238 -15.46 5.45 -21.70
C THR A 238 -14.88 4.58 -22.81
N GLN A 239 -13.70 4.94 -23.33
CA GLN A 239 -13.02 4.14 -24.36
C GLN A 239 -12.73 2.70 -23.89
N THR A 240 -12.39 2.53 -22.60
CA THR A 240 -12.13 1.20 -22.03
C THR A 240 -13.39 0.32 -22.06
N VAL A 241 -14.55 0.90 -21.74
CA VAL A 241 -15.84 0.20 -21.78
C VAL A 241 -16.27 -0.10 -23.21
N GLU A 242 -16.22 0.88 -24.11
CA GLU A 242 -16.59 0.72 -25.52
C GLU A 242 -15.74 -0.36 -26.22
N LYS A 243 -14.43 -0.38 -25.95
CA LYS A 243 -13.52 -1.39 -26.50
C LYS A 243 -13.90 -2.80 -26.07
N ALA A 244 -14.30 -2.99 -24.82
CA ALA A 244 -14.74 -4.29 -24.33
C ALA A 244 -16.11 -4.68 -24.91
N ALA A 245 -17.03 -3.73 -25.07
CA ALA A 245 -18.32 -3.95 -25.71
C ALA A 245 -18.18 -4.39 -27.17
N ALA A 246 -17.20 -3.84 -27.90
CA ALA A 246 -16.87 -4.26 -29.26
C ALA A 246 -16.23 -5.66 -29.35
N GLN A 247 -15.70 -6.20 -28.24
CA GLN A 247 -14.99 -7.48 -28.18
C GLN A 247 -15.41 -8.32 -26.96
N PRO A 248 -16.70 -8.71 -26.85
CA PRO A 248 -17.27 -9.26 -25.62
C PRO A 248 -16.76 -10.67 -25.28
N THR A 249 -16.05 -11.35 -26.19
CA THR A 249 -15.41 -12.65 -25.93
C THR A 249 -14.03 -12.51 -25.29
N GLN A 250 -13.46 -11.31 -25.25
CA GLN A 250 -12.14 -11.05 -24.67
C GLN A 250 -12.25 -10.77 -23.16
N GLN A 251 -12.14 -11.83 -22.35
CA GLN A 251 -12.27 -11.75 -20.88
C GLN A 251 -11.36 -10.67 -20.25
N ALA A 252 -10.13 -10.53 -20.75
CA ALA A 252 -9.18 -9.51 -20.30
C ALA A 252 -9.74 -8.07 -20.44
N LEU A 253 -10.38 -7.77 -21.57
CA LEU A 253 -11.01 -6.46 -21.80
C LEU A 253 -12.24 -6.26 -20.92
N LEU A 254 -13.02 -7.33 -20.67
CA LEU A 254 -14.17 -7.26 -19.77
C LEU A 254 -13.73 -6.93 -18.33
N CYS A 255 -12.65 -7.53 -17.83
CA CYS A 255 -12.12 -7.23 -16.50
C CYS A 255 -11.69 -5.76 -16.37
N GLU A 256 -11.07 -5.19 -17.40
CA GLU A 256 -10.75 -3.75 -17.46
C GLU A 256 -12.03 -2.90 -17.48
N ALA A 257 -12.98 -3.23 -18.35
CA ALA A 257 -14.23 -2.48 -18.50
C ALA A 257 -15.11 -2.48 -17.24
N VAL A 258 -15.17 -3.58 -16.49
CA VAL A 258 -15.92 -3.61 -15.22
C VAL A 258 -15.36 -2.59 -14.23
N ALA A 259 -14.03 -2.54 -14.06
CA ALA A 259 -13.42 -1.56 -13.15
C ALA A 259 -13.63 -0.12 -13.64
N ALA A 260 -13.50 0.13 -14.95
CA ALA A 260 -13.77 1.43 -15.53
C ALA A 260 -15.23 1.87 -15.36
N ALA A 261 -16.19 0.96 -15.59
CA ALA A 261 -17.62 1.20 -15.45
C ALA A 261 -18.03 1.52 -14.00
N VAL A 262 -17.36 0.95 -13.00
CA VAL A 262 -17.58 1.32 -11.59
C VAL A 262 -17.20 2.79 -11.35
N LEU A 263 -16.06 3.24 -11.87
CA LEU A 263 -15.64 4.63 -11.70
C LEU A 263 -16.55 5.60 -12.48
N LEU A 264 -16.95 5.24 -13.71
CA LEU A 264 -17.94 5.99 -14.49
C LEU A 264 -19.26 6.12 -13.75
N SER A 265 -19.77 5.01 -13.18
CA SER A 265 -21.01 5.01 -12.40
C SER A 265 -20.93 5.96 -11.19
N ARG A 266 -19.77 6.05 -10.52
CA ARG A 266 -19.56 7.01 -9.43
C ARG A 266 -19.57 8.45 -9.94
N LEU A 267 -18.91 8.72 -11.06
CA LEU A 267 -18.87 10.05 -11.68
C LEU A 267 -20.27 10.53 -12.10
N CYS A 268 -21.13 9.64 -12.60
CA CYS A 268 -22.52 9.98 -12.95
C CYS A 268 -23.32 10.50 -11.75
N LEU A 269 -22.98 10.10 -10.52
CA LEU A 269 -23.64 10.60 -9.31
C LEU A 269 -23.22 12.03 -8.97
N LEU A 270 -22.05 12.50 -9.41
CA LEU A 270 -21.65 13.90 -9.24
C LEU A 270 -22.59 14.83 -10.03
N ASP A 271 -22.89 14.48 -11.28
CA ASP A 271 -23.78 15.26 -12.15
C ASP A 271 -25.19 15.42 -11.54
N THR A 272 -25.66 14.42 -10.78
CA THR A 272 -26.96 14.49 -10.11
C THR A 272 -26.98 15.38 -8.87
N LEU A 273 -25.81 15.71 -8.29
CA LEU A 273 -25.68 16.51 -7.07
C LEU A 273 -25.41 18.00 -7.34
N THR A 274 -24.88 18.35 -8.51
CA THR A 274 -24.47 19.73 -8.84
C THR A 274 -25.57 20.61 -9.44
N GLY A 275 -26.75 20.08 -9.73
CA GLY A 275 -28.00 20.86 -9.85
C GLY A 275 -27.97 22.14 -10.71
N GLU A 276 -27.14 22.20 -11.76
CA GLU A 276 -27.17 23.29 -12.74
C GLU A 276 -27.38 22.72 -14.15
N ASP A 277 -28.43 23.22 -14.80
CA ASP A 277 -28.83 22.90 -16.17
C ASP A 277 -27.68 23.10 -17.18
N THR A 278 -27.07 22.02 -17.69
CA THR A 278 -26.90 21.76 -19.14
C THR A 278 -26.25 20.37 -19.42
N PRO A 279 -26.54 19.72 -20.58
CA PRO A 279 -26.60 18.25 -20.70
C PRO A 279 -25.52 17.63 -21.62
N LEU A 280 -25.52 16.28 -21.72
CA LEU A 280 -25.00 15.42 -22.82
C LEU A 280 -23.73 14.57 -22.56
N LEU A 281 -23.76 13.58 -21.65
CA LEU A 281 -22.79 12.48 -21.76
C LEU A 281 -23.37 11.06 -21.79
N LEU A 282 -24.66 10.85 -21.51
CA LEU A 282 -25.24 9.50 -21.46
C LEU A 282 -26.70 9.41 -21.93
N ARG A 283 -27.08 10.03 -23.06
CA ARG A 283 -28.29 9.56 -23.76
C ARG A 283 -27.88 8.36 -24.64
N PRO A 284 -28.46 7.17 -24.45
CA PRO A 284 -28.35 6.13 -25.48
C PRO A 284 -28.94 6.70 -26.77
N ALA A 285 -28.27 6.47 -27.89
CA ALA A 285 -28.79 6.83 -29.21
C ALA A 285 -30.19 6.22 -29.35
N PRO A 286 -31.21 7.00 -29.78
CA PRO A 286 -32.52 6.42 -30.03
C PRO A 286 -32.36 5.40 -31.16
N LEU A 287 -32.67 4.15 -30.86
CA LEU A 287 -32.84 3.11 -31.86
C LEU A 287 -34.07 3.47 -32.71
N PHE A 288 -33.83 3.99 -33.91
CA PHE A 288 -34.71 3.90 -35.06
C PHE A 288 -33.87 3.73 -36.33
#